data_AF-A4HCB9-F1
#
_entry.id   AF-A4HCB9-F1
#
_cell.length_a   1.000
_cell.length_b   1.000
_cell.length_c   1.000
_cell.angle_alpha   90.00
_cell.angle_beta   90.00
_cell.angle_gamma   90.00
#
_symmetry.space_group_name_H-M   'P 1'
#
loop_
_entity.id
_entity.type
_entity.pdbx_description
1 polymer ?
#
loop_
_entity_poly.entity_id
_entity_poly.type
_entity_poly.pdbx_seq_one_letter_code
_entity_poly.pdbx_strand_id
1 'polypeptide(L)'
;MVSDHHISGASAASNDSCFPQPGETDAAHPQTPEEYAAAIEAMRQECERIALNDESLEKRLQLYSEVVGLRKELAIVQEDEERLRQQLATAEVDIAASDMTVEKVVTIFEDEAKQCALQKVWVEESKTCNPETMEWADIDVNNLRQRVEVARKKFMEAVEKADALYVQQQDAINETTDAREREKATLAENYEREMGDLMDARTHARQLASEKRFHRRRGTAKASPTVPIEKECAMRQHRIDEDEFRTTAQVGAMKDELAELMEQVKVLKRQLDDSRQATEAKSREYEASLKVVEEEGADARELKERLLKEEEELKELRVDLQAVLHYVRAKNREEEGW
;
A
#
# COMPACT_ATOMS: atom_id res chain seq x y z
N MET A 1 24.06 -33.18 -14.16
CA MET A 1 23.66 -32.94 -15.56
C MET A 1 24.25 -31.61 -15.95
N VAL A 2 25.42 -31.66 -16.55
CA VAL A 2 26.23 -30.51 -17.00
C VAL A 2 26.02 -30.44 -18.50
N SER A 3 25.57 -29.29 -19.00
CA SER A 3 25.28 -29.10 -20.42
C SER A 3 26.25 -28.07 -20.99
N ASP A 4 27.47 -28.53 -21.27
CA ASP A 4 28.45 -27.81 -22.08
C ASP A 4 27.96 -27.76 -23.53
N HIS A 5 27.65 -26.56 -24.01
CA HIS A 5 27.38 -26.33 -25.43
C HIS A 5 28.70 -26.19 -26.19
N HIS A 6 29.14 -27.31 -26.77
CA HIS A 6 30.03 -27.30 -27.92
C HIS A 6 29.33 -26.62 -29.11
N ILE A 7 29.92 -25.53 -29.62
CA ILE A 7 29.62 -25.05 -30.97
C ILE A 7 30.81 -25.37 -31.85
N SER A 8 30.50 -26.23 -32.82
CA SER A 8 31.34 -26.82 -33.84
C SER A 8 31.91 -25.77 -34.80
N GLY A 9 33.10 -26.09 -35.31
CA GLY A 9 33.84 -25.27 -36.24
C GLY A 9 33.13 -25.03 -37.56
N ALA A 10 33.24 -23.79 -38.03
CA ALA A 10 33.10 -23.43 -39.43
C ALA A 10 34.47 -22.96 -39.92
N SER A 11 35.16 -23.86 -40.63
CA SER A 11 36.27 -23.53 -41.51
C SER A 11 35.75 -22.63 -42.62
N ALA A 12 36.11 -21.36 -42.58
CA ALA A 12 35.94 -20.43 -43.67
C ALA A 12 37.29 -19.78 -43.93
N ALA A 13 37.88 -20.23 -45.04
CA ALA A 13 38.83 -19.52 -45.89
C ALA A 13 39.87 -18.65 -45.18
N SER A 14 41.12 -19.11 -45.31
CA SER A 14 42.28 -18.26 -45.51
C SER A 14 41.95 -17.06 -46.40
N ASN A 15 41.51 -15.96 -45.80
CA ASN A 15 41.62 -14.66 -46.42
C ASN A 15 43.04 -14.20 -46.15
N ASP A 16 43.86 -14.33 -47.19
CA ASP A 16 45.06 -13.54 -47.40
C ASP A 16 44.75 -12.08 -47.03
N SER A 17 45.03 -11.70 -45.79
CA SER A 17 45.31 -10.31 -45.47
C SER A 17 46.71 -10.04 -45.99
N CYS A 18 46.80 -9.96 -47.33
CA CYS A 18 47.82 -9.23 -48.03
C CYS A 18 47.76 -7.81 -47.46
N PHE A 19 48.58 -7.54 -46.45
CA PHE A 19 49.03 -6.18 -46.20
C PHE A 19 49.44 -5.66 -47.57
N PRO A 20 48.91 -4.50 -48.04
CA PRO A 20 49.53 -3.86 -49.16
C PRO A 20 50.95 -3.58 -48.70
N GLN A 21 51.91 -4.36 -49.21
CA GLN A 21 53.29 -3.91 -49.23
C GLN A 21 53.23 -2.52 -49.85
N PRO A 22 53.92 -1.52 -49.26
CA PRO A 22 54.05 -0.25 -49.94
C PRO A 22 54.60 -0.60 -51.32
N GLY A 23 53.82 -0.31 -52.36
CA GLY A 23 54.33 -0.41 -53.70
C GLY A 23 55.52 0.51 -53.72
N GLU A 24 56.73 -0.06 -53.68
CA GLU A 24 57.92 0.58 -54.18
C GLU A 24 57.65 0.77 -55.68
N THR A 25 56.86 1.79 -56.01
CA THR A 25 56.99 2.45 -57.28
C THR A 25 58.42 2.94 -57.26
N ASP A 26 59.24 2.31 -58.10
CA ASP A 26 60.59 2.69 -58.46
C ASP A 26 60.51 4.10 -59.06
N ALA A 27 60.30 5.10 -58.19
CA ALA A 27 60.23 6.49 -58.53
C ALA A 27 61.67 6.90 -58.75
N ALA A 28 62.06 6.94 -60.03
CA ALA A 28 63.31 7.53 -60.47
C ALA A 28 63.60 8.76 -59.60
N HIS A 29 64.72 8.73 -58.87
CA HIS A 29 65.11 9.86 -58.04
C HIS A 29 65.11 11.11 -58.92
N PRO A 30 64.27 12.12 -58.63
CA PRO A 30 64.16 13.30 -59.46
C PRO A 30 65.55 13.92 -59.61
N GLN A 31 65.99 14.18 -60.84
CA GLN A 31 67.36 14.61 -61.12
C GLN A 31 67.42 16.12 -61.38
N THR A 32 66.27 16.77 -61.53
CA THR A 32 66.14 18.21 -61.77
C THR A 32 65.23 18.89 -60.73
N PRO A 33 65.45 20.18 -60.40
CA PRO A 33 64.67 20.88 -59.39
C PRO A 33 63.17 20.98 -59.71
N GLU A 34 62.79 20.93 -60.99
CA GLU A 34 61.40 20.94 -61.45
C GLU A 34 60.70 19.60 -61.19
N GLU A 35 61.40 18.47 -61.36
CA GLU A 35 60.88 17.13 -61.03
C GLU A 35 60.70 16.94 -59.52
N TYR A 36 61.58 17.54 -58.70
CA TYR A 36 61.39 17.58 -57.24
C TYR A 36 60.14 18.38 -56.86
N ALA A 37 59.89 19.52 -57.49
CA ALA A 37 58.71 20.33 -57.23
C ALA A 37 57.41 19.57 -57.59
N ALA A 38 57.39 18.91 -58.76
CA ALA A 38 56.26 18.09 -59.19
C ALA A 38 56.02 16.87 -58.26
N ALA A 39 57.08 16.21 -57.80
CA ALA A 39 56.98 15.11 -56.84
C ALA A 39 56.44 15.58 -55.47
N ILE A 40 56.86 16.77 -55.01
CA ILE A 40 56.33 17.39 -53.77
C ILE A 40 54.85 17.74 -53.92
N GLU A 41 54.44 18.27 -55.07
CA GLU A 41 53.02 18.58 -55.33
C GLU A 41 52.16 17.32 -55.43
N ALA A 42 52.63 16.26 -56.08
CA ALA A 42 51.95 14.98 -56.13
C ALA A 42 51.80 14.36 -54.73
N MET A 43 52.86 14.40 -53.91
CA MET A 43 52.81 13.98 -52.50
C MET A 43 51.82 14.80 -51.68
N ARG A 44 51.73 16.12 -51.91
CA ARG A 44 50.76 16.99 -51.23
C ARG A 44 49.31 16.64 -51.60
N GLN A 45 49.03 16.44 -52.88
CA GLN A 45 47.71 16.03 -53.35
C GLN A 45 47.33 14.64 -52.79
N GLU A 46 48.29 13.73 -52.69
CA GLU A 46 48.04 12.42 -52.08
C GLU A 46 47.80 12.52 -50.57
N CYS A 47 48.53 13.36 -49.85
CA CYS A 47 48.26 13.65 -48.44
C CYS A 47 46.86 14.27 -48.23
N GLU A 48 46.45 15.22 -49.08
CA GLU A 48 45.11 15.82 -49.04
C GLU A 48 44.01 14.78 -49.32
N ARG A 49 44.23 13.88 -50.28
CA ARG A 49 43.33 12.77 -50.58
C ARG A 49 43.20 11.80 -49.40
N ILE A 50 44.31 11.49 -48.74
CA ILE A 50 44.31 10.63 -47.54
C ILE A 50 43.54 11.32 -46.42
N ALA A 51 43.79 12.60 -46.17
CA ALA A 51 43.07 13.36 -45.13
C ALA A 51 41.54 13.38 -45.34
N LEU A 52 41.07 13.58 -46.58
CA LEU A 52 39.64 13.52 -46.89
C LEU A 52 39.05 12.12 -46.69
N ASN A 53 39.81 11.08 -47.02
CA ASN A 53 39.39 9.70 -46.78
C ASN A 53 39.31 9.38 -45.29
N ASP A 54 40.28 9.85 -44.50
CA ASP A 54 40.30 9.71 -43.05
C ASP A 54 39.12 10.43 -42.40
N GLU A 55 38.82 11.67 -42.79
CA GLU A 55 37.62 12.39 -42.33
C GLU A 55 36.32 11.63 -42.68
N SER A 56 36.25 11.03 -43.87
CA SER A 56 35.09 10.21 -44.28
C SER A 56 34.98 8.92 -43.47
N LEU A 57 36.11 8.35 -43.06
CA LEU A 57 36.19 7.14 -42.26
C LEU A 57 35.80 7.43 -40.81
N GLU A 58 36.29 8.53 -40.23
CA GLU A 58 35.93 9.00 -38.90
C GLU A 58 34.43 9.25 -38.76
N LYS A 59 33.81 9.94 -39.74
CA LYS A 59 32.35 10.14 -39.77
C LYS A 59 31.58 8.81 -39.79
N ARG A 60 32.06 7.84 -40.56
CA ARG A 60 31.45 6.49 -40.59
C ARG A 60 31.63 5.76 -39.26
N LEU A 61 32.80 5.84 -38.64
CA LEU A 61 33.07 5.22 -37.34
C LEU A 61 32.22 5.85 -36.22
N GLN A 62 32.02 7.16 -36.25
CA GLN A 62 31.11 7.87 -35.35
C GLN A 62 29.68 7.34 -35.50
N LEU A 63 29.16 7.27 -36.73
CA LEU A 63 27.83 6.70 -36.99
C LEU A 63 27.72 5.24 -36.52
N TYR A 64 28.75 4.40 -36.72
CA TYR A 64 28.75 3.04 -36.20
C TYR A 64 28.71 3.00 -34.67
N SER A 65 29.44 3.90 -34.00
CA SER A 65 29.41 3.99 -32.54
C SER A 65 28.03 4.41 -32.01
N GLU A 66 27.37 5.34 -32.69
CA GLU A 66 26.00 5.77 -32.37
C GLU A 66 24.99 4.65 -32.62
N VAL A 67 25.07 3.94 -33.74
CA VAL A 67 24.20 2.79 -34.03
C VAL A 67 24.37 1.68 -32.99
N VAL A 68 25.61 1.43 -32.54
CA VAL A 68 25.88 0.48 -31.46
C VAL A 68 25.31 0.97 -30.13
N GLY A 69 25.40 2.28 -29.84
CA GLY A 69 24.77 2.91 -28.69
C GLY A 69 23.25 2.74 -28.69
N LEU A 70 22.61 3.11 -29.79
CA LEU A 70 21.15 2.99 -29.99
C LEU A 70 20.67 1.54 -29.88
N ARG A 71 21.45 0.56 -30.34
CA ARG A 71 21.10 -0.86 -30.16
C ARG A 71 21.13 -1.32 -28.70
N LYS A 72 22.07 -0.80 -27.91
CA LYS A 72 22.13 -1.09 -26.47
C LYS A 72 20.95 -0.42 -25.74
N GLU A 73 20.65 0.82 -26.07
CA GLU A 73 19.49 1.53 -25.53
C GLU A 73 18.18 0.84 -25.91
N LEU A 74 18.04 0.37 -27.15
CA LEU A 74 16.88 -0.41 -27.59
C LEU A 74 16.71 -1.69 -26.76
N ALA A 75 17.80 -2.42 -26.49
CA ALA A 75 17.75 -3.63 -25.67
C ALA A 75 17.28 -3.34 -24.24
N ILE A 76 17.79 -2.27 -23.63
CA ILE A 76 17.37 -1.83 -22.28
C ILE A 76 15.87 -1.47 -22.28
N VAL A 77 15.39 -0.74 -23.29
CA VAL A 77 13.98 -0.37 -23.39
C VAL A 77 13.08 -1.59 -23.57
N GLN A 78 13.52 -2.61 -24.32
CA GLN A 78 12.78 -3.86 -24.46
C GLN A 78 12.70 -4.64 -23.15
N GLU A 79 13.80 -4.74 -22.41
CA GLU A 79 13.82 -5.37 -21.08
C GLU A 79 12.92 -4.61 -20.08
N ASP A 80 12.95 -3.28 -20.12
CA ASP A 80 12.08 -2.44 -19.30
C ASP A 80 10.60 -2.61 -19.65
N GLU A 81 10.27 -2.72 -20.93
CA GLU A 81 8.90 -2.94 -21.42
C GLU A 81 8.38 -4.32 -20.99
N GLU A 82 9.20 -5.37 -21.11
CA GLU A 82 8.86 -6.71 -20.62
C GLU A 82 8.67 -6.73 -19.10
N ARG A 83 9.54 -6.04 -18.34
CA ARG A 83 9.38 -5.89 -16.89
C ARG A 83 8.08 -5.18 -16.54
N LEU A 84 7.74 -4.08 -17.23
CA LEU A 84 6.49 -3.35 -17.00
C LEU A 84 5.26 -4.20 -17.33
N ARG A 85 5.29 -4.98 -18.43
CA ARG A 85 4.22 -5.91 -18.77
C ARG A 85 4.03 -6.98 -17.69
N GLN A 86 5.12 -7.52 -17.15
CA GLN A 86 5.06 -8.49 -16.04
C GLN A 86 4.49 -7.85 -14.78
N GLN A 87 4.93 -6.64 -14.42
CA GLN A 87 4.41 -5.89 -13.27
C GLN A 87 2.92 -5.60 -13.39
N LEU A 88 2.46 -5.25 -14.59
CA LEU A 88 1.04 -5.01 -14.85
C LEU A 88 0.23 -6.30 -14.74
N ALA A 89 0.72 -7.41 -15.30
CA ALA A 89 0.07 -8.71 -15.17
C ALA A 89 0.01 -9.19 -13.70
N THR A 90 1.06 -8.97 -12.91
CA THR A 90 1.03 -9.29 -11.47
C THR A 90 0.04 -8.42 -10.71
N ALA A 91 -0.02 -7.12 -11.02
CA ALA A 91 -0.97 -6.20 -10.41
C ALA A 91 -2.42 -6.58 -10.76
N GLU A 92 -2.71 -6.99 -12.00
CA GLU A 92 -4.03 -7.48 -12.39
C GLU A 92 -4.45 -8.74 -11.63
N VAL A 93 -3.52 -9.67 -11.39
CA VAL A 93 -3.78 -10.87 -10.57
C VAL A 93 -4.06 -10.50 -9.12
N ASP A 94 -3.27 -9.57 -8.54
CA ASP A 94 -3.45 -9.11 -7.16
C ASP A 94 -4.78 -8.33 -6.99
N ILE A 95 -5.14 -7.51 -7.97
CA ILE A 95 -6.44 -6.82 -8.02
C ILE A 95 -7.56 -7.86 -8.09
N ALA A 96 -7.52 -8.82 -9.01
CA ALA A 96 -8.55 -9.83 -9.12
C ALA A 96 -8.67 -10.71 -7.86
N ALA A 97 -7.56 -11.00 -7.18
CA ALA A 97 -7.55 -11.74 -5.92
C ALA A 97 -8.16 -10.94 -4.77
N SER A 98 -7.94 -9.62 -4.75
CA SER A 98 -8.46 -8.72 -3.72
C SER A 98 -9.89 -8.26 -3.98
N ASP A 99 -10.35 -8.20 -5.23
CA ASP A 99 -11.70 -7.75 -5.63
C ASP A 99 -12.80 -8.52 -4.89
N MET A 100 -12.72 -9.85 -4.85
CA MET A 100 -13.70 -10.66 -4.12
C MET A 100 -13.72 -10.39 -2.61
N THR A 101 -12.58 -9.97 -2.04
CA THR A 101 -12.49 -9.63 -0.62
C THR A 101 -13.02 -8.23 -0.35
N VAL A 102 -12.71 -7.27 -1.23
CA VAL A 102 -13.20 -5.90 -1.17
C VAL A 102 -14.72 -5.88 -1.35
N GLU A 103 -15.26 -6.62 -2.31
CA GLU A 103 -16.71 -6.71 -2.52
C GLU A 103 -17.44 -7.23 -1.27
N LYS A 104 -16.92 -8.29 -0.64
CA LYS A 104 -17.46 -8.81 0.63
C LYS A 104 -17.37 -7.76 1.75
N VAL A 105 -16.23 -7.09 1.89
CA VAL A 105 -16.02 -6.07 2.93
C VAL A 105 -16.94 -4.86 2.71
N VAL A 106 -17.15 -4.44 1.46
CA VAL A 106 -18.11 -3.39 1.10
C VAL A 106 -19.52 -3.80 1.49
N THR A 107 -19.95 -5.03 1.17
CA THR A 107 -21.28 -5.51 1.59
C THR A 107 -21.44 -5.55 3.12
N ILE A 108 -20.39 -5.93 3.86
CA ILE A 108 -20.39 -5.93 5.32
C ILE A 108 -20.54 -4.48 5.84
N PHE A 109 -19.75 -3.53 5.32
CA PHE A 109 -19.85 -2.14 5.74
C PHE A 109 -21.19 -1.50 5.34
N GLU A 110 -21.76 -1.85 4.19
CA GLU A 110 -23.11 -1.41 3.81
C GLU A 110 -24.17 -1.96 4.76
N ASP A 111 -24.06 -3.21 5.18
CA ASP A 111 -24.99 -3.83 6.12
C ASP A 111 -24.79 -3.28 7.55
N GLU A 112 -23.55 -3.03 7.98
CA GLU A 112 -23.24 -2.32 9.22
C GLU A 112 -23.75 -0.88 9.20
N ALA A 113 -23.65 -0.17 8.07
CA ALA A 113 -24.22 1.15 7.90
C ALA A 113 -25.74 1.12 7.99
N LYS A 114 -26.41 0.18 7.32
CA LYS A 114 -27.87 -0.04 7.46
C LYS A 114 -28.26 -0.41 8.89
N GLN A 115 -27.42 -1.14 9.60
CA GLN A 115 -27.64 -1.56 10.99
C GLN A 115 -27.21 -0.51 12.03
N CYS A 116 -26.53 0.56 11.59
CA CYS A 116 -26.02 1.63 12.43
C CYS A 116 -27.16 2.23 13.26
N ALA A 117 -26.90 2.44 14.55
CA ALA A 117 -27.85 3.05 15.46
C ALA A 117 -28.34 4.41 14.94
N LEU A 118 -27.45 5.19 14.32
CA LEU A 118 -27.82 6.48 13.71
C LEU A 118 -28.82 6.30 12.56
N GLN A 119 -28.61 5.30 11.68
CA GLN A 119 -29.50 5.04 10.55
C GLN A 119 -30.84 4.48 11.01
N LYS A 120 -30.87 3.63 12.04
CA LYS A 120 -32.11 3.16 12.67
C LYS A 120 -32.89 4.30 13.32
N VAL A 121 -32.23 5.13 14.12
CA VAL A 121 -32.84 6.32 14.73
C VAL A 121 -33.33 7.30 13.66
N TRP A 122 -32.56 7.52 12.59
CA TRP A 122 -32.98 8.35 11.47
C TRP A 122 -34.21 7.78 10.75
N VAL A 123 -34.24 6.47 10.48
CA VAL A 123 -35.39 5.81 9.85
C VAL A 123 -36.62 5.87 10.77
N GLU A 124 -36.47 5.67 12.08
CA GLU A 124 -37.55 5.78 13.07
C GLU A 124 -38.07 7.21 13.23
N GLU A 125 -37.18 8.20 13.31
CA GLU A 125 -37.54 9.62 13.33
C GLU A 125 -38.18 10.05 12.01
N SER A 126 -37.70 9.54 10.87
CA SER A 126 -38.31 9.83 9.55
C SER A 126 -39.69 9.23 9.40
N LYS A 127 -39.97 8.05 10.00
CA LYS A 127 -41.30 7.43 10.01
C LYS A 127 -42.28 8.17 10.92
N THR A 128 -41.82 8.67 12.06
CA THR A 128 -42.64 9.42 13.03
C THR A 128 -42.90 10.86 12.62
N CYS A 129 -41.96 11.50 11.94
CA CYS A 129 -42.08 12.86 11.40
C CYS A 129 -42.30 12.87 9.87
N ASN A 130 -42.80 11.78 9.29
CA ASN A 130 -43.00 11.69 7.85
C ASN A 130 -44.20 12.59 7.45
N PRO A 131 -44.01 13.62 6.61
CA PRO A 131 -45.08 14.56 6.28
C PRO A 131 -46.25 13.93 5.51
N GLU A 132 -46.10 12.71 4.98
CA GLU A 132 -47.15 11.99 4.24
C GLU A 132 -48.04 11.10 5.14
N THR A 133 -47.58 10.66 6.31
CA THR A 133 -48.35 9.80 7.25
C THR A 133 -48.78 10.50 8.52
N MET A 134 -48.44 11.78 8.68
CA MET A 134 -48.73 12.54 9.89
C MET A 134 -50.10 13.23 9.81
N GLU A 135 -50.96 12.99 10.80
CA GLU A 135 -52.25 13.69 10.94
C GLU A 135 -51.99 15.16 11.28
N TRP A 136 -52.28 16.06 10.33
CA TRP A 136 -52.06 17.51 10.48
C TRP A 136 -52.81 18.15 11.65
N ALA A 137 -53.80 17.44 12.21
CA ALA A 137 -54.59 17.87 13.36
C ALA A 137 -53.79 17.88 14.68
N ASP A 138 -52.77 17.03 14.80
CA ASP A 138 -51.95 16.89 16.02
C ASP A 138 -50.80 17.92 16.10
N ILE A 139 -50.59 18.69 15.03
CA ILE A 139 -49.54 19.71 14.98
C ILE A 139 -50.10 21.01 15.57
N ASP A 140 -49.76 21.28 16.83
CA ASP A 140 -50.04 22.58 17.46
C ASP A 140 -49.21 23.68 16.78
N VAL A 141 -49.86 24.39 15.85
CA VAL A 141 -49.28 25.49 15.05
C VAL A 141 -48.74 26.61 15.95
N ASN A 142 -49.28 26.77 17.16
CA ASN A 142 -48.83 27.79 18.11
C ASN A 142 -47.44 27.48 18.69
N ASN A 143 -47.04 26.20 18.71
CA ASN A 143 -45.74 25.73 19.21
C ASN A 143 -44.67 25.61 18.10
N LEU A 144 -45.03 25.86 16.84
CA LEU A 144 -44.11 25.72 15.71
C LEU A 144 -42.81 26.52 15.89
N ARG A 145 -42.91 27.75 16.40
CA ARG A 145 -41.75 28.62 16.60
C ARG A 145 -40.77 28.04 17.63
N GLN A 146 -41.27 27.50 18.73
CA GLN A 146 -40.44 26.89 19.78
C GLN A 146 -39.80 25.60 19.27
N ARG A 147 -40.55 24.76 18.52
CA ARG A 147 -40.00 23.55 17.89
C ARG A 147 -38.88 23.86 16.89
N VAL A 148 -39.05 24.89 16.06
CA VAL A 148 -38.02 25.34 15.12
C VAL A 148 -36.78 25.87 15.84
N GLU A 149 -36.95 26.62 16.93
CA GLU A 149 -35.83 27.10 17.75
C GLU A 149 -35.07 25.94 18.43
N VAL A 150 -35.77 24.93 18.95
CA VAL A 150 -35.15 23.72 19.52
C VAL A 150 -34.44 22.90 18.44
N ALA A 151 -35.05 22.72 17.27
CA ALA A 151 -34.43 22.01 16.16
C ALA A 151 -33.16 22.73 15.67
N ARG A 152 -33.19 24.06 15.56
CA ARG A 152 -32.02 24.87 15.20
C ARG A 152 -30.89 24.72 16.22
N LYS A 153 -31.20 24.72 17.53
CA LYS A 153 -30.20 24.49 18.57
C LYS A 153 -29.56 23.11 18.45
N LYS A 154 -30.37 22.05 18.29
CA LYS A 154 -29.85 20.70 18.07
C LYS A 154 -28.99 20.60 16.81
N PHE A 155 -29.38 21.27 15.74
CA PHE A 155 -28.59 21.32 14.50
C PHE A 155 -27.25 22.02 14.71
N MET A 156 -27.23 23.16 15.41
CA MET A 156 -25.99 23.86 15.73
C MET A 156 -25.06 23.02 16.60
N GLU A 157 -25.59 22.38 17.65
CA GLU A 157 -24.81 21.49 18.53
C GLU A 157 -24.25 20.28 17.75
N ALA A 158 -24.98 19.76 16.78
CA ALA A 158 -24.51 18.68 15.91
C ALA A 158 -23.40 19.15 14.97
N VAL A 159 -23.52 20.36 14.40
CA VAL A 159 -22.48 20.98 13.56
C VAL A 159 -21.21 21.23 14.38
N GLU A 160 -21.32 21.81 15.58
CA GLU A 160 -20.18 22.05 16.46
C GLU A 160 -19.45 20.74 16.83
N LYS A 161 -20.20 19.66 17.08
CA LYS A 161 -19.61 18.34 17.33
C LYS A 161 -18.93 17.76 16.09
N ALA A 162 -19.53 17.93 14.91
CA ALA A 162 -18.94 17.49 13.66
C ALA A 162 -17.63 18.25 13.38
N ASP A 163 -17.62 19.57 13.54
CA ASP A 163 -16.43 20.41 13.40
C ASP A 163 -15.33 19.98 14.37
N ALA A 164 -15.67 19.70 15.64
CA ALA A 164 -14.72 19.21 16.63
C ALA A 164 -14.08 17.85 16.23
N LEU A 165 -14.88 16.92 15.69
CA LEU A 165 -14.38 15.64 15.20
C LEU A 165 -13.45 15.81 13.99
N TYR A 166 -13.79 16.71 13.06
CA TYR A 166 -12.94 17.01 11.91
C TYR A 166 -11.61 17.63 12.33
N VAL A 167 -11.62 18.56 13.28
CA VAL A 167 -10.38 19.14 13.84
C VAL A 167 -9.53 18.06 14.50
N GLN A 168 -10.12 17.21 15.34
CA GLN A 168 -9.41 16.11 16.00
C GLN A 168 -8.81 15.13 14.97
N GLN A 169 -9.54 14.80 13.91
CA GLN A 169 -9.04 13.94 12.84
C GLN A 169 -7.90 14.61 12.08
N GLN A 170 -8.02 15.90 11.78
CA GLN A 170 -6.96 16.65 11.11
C GLN A 170 -5.69 16.72 11.96
N ASP A 171 -5.81 16.95 13.26
CA ASP A 171 -4.69 16.97 14.19
C ASP A 171 -4.00 15.61 14.26
N ALA A 172 -4.76 14.51 14.36
CA ALA A 172 -4.21 13.16 14.35
C ALA A 172 -3.48 12.84 13.03
N ILE A 173 -4.03 13.26 11.89
CA ILE A 173 -3.35 13.10 10.60
C ILE A 173 -2.04 13.90 10.60
N ASN A 174 -2.08 15.17 11.00
CA ASN A 174 -0.90 16.04 11.02
C ASN A 174 0.20 15.47 11.94
N GLU A 175 -0.16 14.96 13.12
CA GLU A 175 0.81 14.32 14.03
C GLU A 175 1.50 13.12 13.37
N THR A 176 0.73 12.26 12.69
CA THR A 176 1.30 11.10 11.98
C THR A 176 2.16 11.50 10.78
N THR A 177 1.74 12.53 10.02
CA THR A 177 2.54 13.03 8.90
C THR A 177 3.83 13.66 9.37
N ASP A 178 3.78 14.48 10.43
CA ASP A 178 4.96 15.12 10.99
C ASP A 178 5.91 14.09 11.60
N ALA A 179 5.40 13.06 12.29
CA ALA A 179 6.22 11.97 12.82
C ALA A 179 6.99 11.27 11.71
N ARG A 180 6.29 10.90 10.63
CA ARG A 180 6.90 10.29 9.44
C ARG A 180 7.93 11.21 8.78
N GLU A 181 7.67 12.52 8.70
CA GLU A 181 8.62 13.48 8.13
C GLU A 181 9.87 13.64 8.99
N ARG A 182 9.72 13.67 10.33
CA ARG A 182 10.86 13.65 11.26
C ARG A 182 11.70 12.39 11.09
N GLU A 183 11.08 11.22 10.96
CA GLU A 183 11.80 9.95 10.72
C GLU A 183 12.53 9.95 9.37
N LYS A 184 11.91 10.48 8.31
CA LYS A 184 12.58 10.64 7.02
C LYS A 184 13.77 11.59 7.11
N ALA A 185 13.63 12.69 7.84
CA ALA A 185 14.72 13.64 8.04
C ALA A 185 15.89 13.02 8.81
N THR A 186 15.62 12.29 9.90
CA THR A 186 16.69 11.61 10.66
C THR A 186 17.38 10.53 9.83
N LEU A 187 16.64 9.79 9.01
CA LEU A 187 17.24 8.82 8.06
C LEU A 187 18.14 9.53 7.05
N ALA A 188 17.69 10.63 6.45
CA ALA A 188 18.50 11.40 5.49
C ALA A 188 19.79 11.92 6.15
N GLU A 189 19.70 12.49 7.36
CA GLU A 189 20.87 12.94 8.12
C GLU A 189 21.84 11.79 8.46
N ASN A 190 21.33 10.60 8.79
CA ASN A 190 22.16 9.41 9.00
C ASN A 190 22.89 9.01 7.73
N TYR A 191 22.18 8.94 6.60
CA TYR A 191 22.77 8.61 5.30
C TYR A 191 23.84 9.62 4.89
N GLU A 192 23.60 10.91 5.07
CA GLU A 192 24.59 11.95 4.76
C GLU A 192 25.84 11.83 5.64
N ARG A 193 25.67 11.54 6.94
CA ARG A 193 26.79 11.27 7.85
C ARG A 193 27.61 10.05 7.42
N GLU A 194 26.95 8.92 7.17
CA GLU A 194 27.63 7.69 6.73
C GLU A 194 28.37 7.89 5.41
N MET A 195 27.76 8.59 4.45
CA MET A 195 28.40 8.93 3.19
C MET A 195 29.61 9.85 3.39
N GLY A 196 29.52 10.81 4.32
CA GLY A 196 30.65 11.64 4.74
C GLY A 196 31.80 10.81 5.32
N ASP A 197 31.51 9.94 6.28
CA ASP A 197 32.49 9.06 6.91
C ASP A 197 33.18 8.13 5.88
N LEU A 198 32.42 7.61 4.91
CA LEU A 198 32.95 6.80 3.81
C LEU A 198 33.84 7.62 2.87
N MET A 199 33.47 8.87 2.57
CA MET A 199 34.32 9.77 1.79
C MET A 199 35.63 10.05 2.52
N ASP A 200 35.59 10.33 3.82
CA ASP A 200 36.77 10.57 4.65
C ASP A 200 37.66 9.32 4.75
N ALA A 201 37.07 8.14 4.95
CA ALA A 201 37.79 6.88 4.91
C ALA A 201 38.47 6.66 3.54
N ARG A 202 37.79 7.00 2.44
CA ARG A 202 38.34 6.89 1.08
C ARG A 202 39.47 7.88 0.83
N THR A 203 39.35 9.13 1.28
CA THR A 203 40.41 10.14 1.13
C THR A 203 41.64 9.74 1.96
N HIS A 204 41.43 9.31 3.21
CA HIS A 204 42.49 8.79 4.07
C HIS A 204 43.19 7.58 3.45
N ALA A 205 42.45 6.62 2.90
CA ALA A 205 43.02 5.46 2.20
C ALA A 205 43.86 5.87 0.97
N ARG A 206 43.40 6.86 0.19
CA ARG A 206 44.16 7.42 -0.93
C ARG A 206 45.43 8.13 -0.47
N GLN A 207 45.36 8.90 0.61
CA GLN A 207 46.52 9.55 1.22
C GLN A 207 47.56 8.52 1.64
N LEU A 208 47.16 7.50 2.40
CA LEU A 208 48.03 6.39 2.78
C LEU A 208 48.64 5.66 1.58
N ALA A 209 47.86 5.43 0.51
CA ALA A 209 48.36 4.82 -0.71
C ALA A 209 49.40 5.71 -1.42
N SER A 210 49.16 7.02 -1.48
CA SER A 210 50.08 8.00 -2.07
C SER A 210 51.38 8.13 -1.27
N GLU A 211 51.29 8.14 0.06
CA GLU A 211 52.42 8.18 0.98
C GLU A 211 53.25 6.90 0.90
N LYS A 212 52.61 5.73 0.89
CA LYS A 212 53.28 4.44 0.63
C LYS A 212 54.02 4.46 -0.72
N ARG A 213 53.40 5.00 -1.77
CA ARG A 213 54.02 5.11 -3.10
C ARG A 213 55.21 6.09 -3.09
N PHE A 214 55.09 7.21 -2.38
CA PHE A 214 56.14 8.20 -2.20
C PHE A 214 57.37 7.60 -1.50
N HIS A 215 57.16 6.90 -0.38
CA HIS A 215 58.25 6.23 0.33
C HIS A 215 58.88 5.09 -0.48
N ARG A 216 58.09 4.33 -1.25
CA ARG A 216 58.63 3.32 -2.18
C ARG A 216 59.55 3.94 -3.23
N ARG A 217 59.14 5.07 -3.84
CA ARG A 217 59.96 5.79 -4.85
C ARG A 217 61.27 6.33 -4.28
N ARG A 218 61.28 6.74 -3.01
CA ARG A 218 62.48 7.26 -2.32
C ARG A 218 63.33 6.16 -1.66
N GLY A 219 62.91 4.90 -1.71
CA GLY A 219 63.59 3.80 -1.01
C GLY A 219 63.52 3.88 0.52
N THR A 220 62.71 4.79 1.07
CA THR A 220 62.50 4.94 2.53
C THR A 220 61.26 4.19 3.03
N ALA A 221 60.63 3.40 2.15
CA ALA A 221 59.53 2.53 2.55
C ALA A 221 60.04 1.53 3.59
N LYS A 222 59.52 1.64 4.82
CA LYS A 222 59.63 0.54 5.79
C LYS A 222 59.00 -0.69 5.15
N ALA A 223 59.75 -1.78 5.06
CA ALA A 223 59.17 -3.07 4.71
C ALA A 223 58.03 -3.31 5.71
N SER A 224 56.81 -3.48 5.19
CA SER A 224 55.71 -3.96 6.03
C SER A 224 56.19 -5.24 6.68
N PRO A 225 56.05 -5.40 8.02
CA PRO A 225 56.43 -6.64 8.66
C PRO A 225 55.78 -7.78 7.89
N THR A 226 56.59 -8.65 7.30
CA THR A 226 56.11 -9.83 6.59
C THR A 226 55.48 -10.71 7.64
N VAL A 227 54.16 -10.58 7.80
CA VAL A 227 53.39 -11.52 8.58
C VAL A 227 53.50 -12.84 7.83
N PRO A 228 54.03 -13.91 8.46
CA PRO A 228 54.09 -15.20 7.80
C PRO A 228 52.67 -15.60 7.37
N ILE A 229 52.55 -16.16 6.17
CA ILE A 229 51.26 -16.49 5.53
C ILE A 229 50.36 -17.28 6.48
N GLU A 230 50.94 -18.14 7.32
CA GLU A 230 50.26 -18.89 8.38
C GLU A 230 49.52 -17.98 9.38
N LYS A 231 50.14 -16.88 9.82
CA LYS A 231 49.50 -15.92 10.73
C LYS A 231 48.43 -15.10 10.02
N GLU A 232 48.60 -14.78 8.74
CA GLU A 232 47.56 -14.12 7.95
C GLU A 232 46.35 -15.03 7.76
N CYS A 233 46.58 -16.30 7.43
CA CYS A 233 45.53 -17.32 7.35
C CYS A 233 44.84 -17.51 8.70
N ALA A 234 45.57 -17.58 9.81
CA ALA A 234 44.99 -17.68 11.15
C ALA A 234 44.13 -16.46 11.51
N MET A 235 44.56 -15.23 11.21
CA MET A 235 43.75 -14.03 11.45
C MET A 235 42.54 -13.91 10.50
N ARG A 236 42.63 -14.45 9.29
CA ARG A 236 41.46 -14.55 8.39
C ARG A 236 40.47 -15.59 8.93
N GLN A 237 40.96 -16.76 9.35
CA GLN A 237 40.12 -17.81 9.92
C GLN A 237 39.42 -17.31 11.20
N HIS A 238 40.14 -16.65 12.11
CA HIS A 238 39.54 -16.09 13.31
C HIS A 238 38.41 -15.09 13.02
N ARG A 239 38.57 -14.23 12.00
CA ARG A 239 37.51 -13.29 11.59
C ARG A 239 36.31 -14.02 11.00
N ILE A 240 36.55 -15.05 10.21
CA ILE A 240 35.49 -15.91 9.69
C ILE A 240 34.75 -16.58 10.86
N ASP A 241 35.48 -17.18 11.80
CA ASP A 241 34.91 -17.85 12.97
C ASP A 241 34.12 -16.86 13.86
N GLU A 242 34.58 -15.62 14.03
CA GLU A 242 33.87 -14.56 14.75
C GLU A 242 32.57 -14.14 14.04
N ASP A 243 32.61 -13.97 12.72
CA ASP A 243 31.44 -13.60 11.92
C ASP A 243 30.44 -14.77 11.84
N GLU A 244 30.92 -16.01 11.75
CA GLU A 244 30.11 -17.23 11.85
C GLU A 244 29.47 -17.36 13.23
N PHE A 245 30.19 -17.06 14.31
CA PHE A 245 29.64 -17.06 15.66
C PHE A 245 28.56 -15.97 15.83
N ARG A 246 28.80 -14.75 15.33
CA ARG A 246 27.81 -13.67 15.38
C ARG A 246 26.55 -14.00 14.60
N THR A 247 26.70 -14.52 13.38
CA THR A 247 25.57 -14.87 12.53
C THR A 247 24.78 -16.05 13.09
N THR A 248 25.46 -17.07 13.64
CA THR A 248 24.78 -18.20 14.30
C THR A 248 24.05 -17.77 15.57
N ALA A 249 24.63 -16.88 16.38
CA ALA A 249 23.97 -16.29 17.54
C ALA A 249 22.74 -15.46 17.13
N GLN A 250 22.85 -14.65 16.08
CA GLN A 250 21.73 -13.88 15.53
C GLN A 250 20.61 -14.78 15.01
N VAL A 251 20.93 -15.87 14.31
CA VAL A 251 19.96 -16.87 13.88
C VAL A 251 19.30 -17.57 15.08
N GLY A 252 20.03 -17.79 16.17
CA GLY A 252 19.48 -18.28 17.43
C GLY A 252 18.43 -17.33 18.01
N ALA A 253 18.78 -16.05 18.17
CA ALA A 253 17.87 -15.03 18.66
C ALA A 253 16.60 -14.91 17.78
N MET A 254 16.77 -14.89 16.45
CA MET A 254 15.64 -14.86 15.51
C MET A 254 14.72 -16.09 15.62
N LYS A 255 15.27 -17.27 15.95
CA LYS A 255 14.45 -18.48 16.18
C LYS A 255 13.67 -18.39 17.48
N ASP A 256 14.26 -17.85 18.53
CA ASP A 256 13.60 -17.63 19.81
C ASP A 256 12.48 -16.60 19.67
N GLU A 257 12.74 -15.48 18.99
CA GLU A 257 11.72 -14.47 18.65
C GLU A 257 10.57 -15.07 17.82
N LEU A 258 10.88 -15.92 16.84
CA LEU A 258 9.86 -16.61 16.05
C LEU A 258 9.02 -17.57 16.91
N ALA A 259 9.64 -18.27 17.86
CA ALA A 259 8.92 -19.14 18.80
C ALA A 259 8.01 -18.34 19.74
N GLU A 260 8.47 -17.20 20.25
CA GLU A 260 7.67 -16.28 21.07
C GLU A 260 6.48 -15.72 20.28
N LEU A 261 6.70 -15.24 19.06
CA LEU A 261 5.65 -14.75 18.18
C LEU A 261 4.63 -15.84 17.85
N MET A 262 5.07 -17.08 17.63
CA MET A 262 4.17 -18.22 17.45
C MET A 262 3.30 -18.49 18.69
N GLU A 263 3.85 -18.40 19.89
CA GLU A 263 3.06 -18.54 21.13
C GLU A 263 2.09 -17.38 21.31
N GLN A 264 2.50 -16.14 21.02
CA GLN A 264 1.59 -14.98 21.03
C GLN A 264 0.42 -15.19 20.06
N VAL A 265 0.67 -15.67 18.85
CA VAL A 265 -0.40 -15.99 17.87
C VAL A 265 -1.33 -17.08 18.41
N LYS A 266 -0.80 -18.12 19.07
CA LYS A 266 -1.65 -19.16 19.69
C LYS A 266 -2.52 -18.60 20.81
N VAL A 267 -1.97 -17.72 21.66
CA VAL A 267 -2.73 -17.07 22.73
C VAL A 267 -3.81 -16.15 22.16
N LEU A 268 -3.48 -15.32 21.17
CA LEU A 268 -4.44 -14.43 20.52
C LEU A 268 -5.57 -15.21 19.82
N LYS A 269 -5.25 -16.35 19.18
CA LYS A 269 -6.27 -17.23 18.61
C LYS A 269 -7.23 -17.77 19.65
N ARG A 270 -6.71 -18.27 20.79
CA ARG A 270 -7.56 -18.73 21.90
C ARG A 270 -8.44 -17.61 22.45
N GLN A 271 -7.88 -16.42 22.67
CA GLN A 271 -8.64 -15.25 23.12
C GLN A 271 -9.74 -14.84 22.13
N LEU A 272 -9.45 -14.92 20.82
CA LEU A 272 -10.45 -14.66 19.78
C LEU A 272 -11.57 -15.70 19.82
N ASP A 273 -11.24 -16.98 19.92
CA ASP A 273 -12.21 -18.07 20.00
C ASP A 273 -13.08 -17.96 21.28
N ASP A 274 -12.47 -17.66 22.43
CA ASP A 274 -13.18 -17.43 23.69
C ASP A 274 -14.11 -16.21 23.59
N SER A 275 -13.65 -15.12 22.96
CA SER A 275 -14.47 -13.92 22.76
C SER A 275 -15.67 -14.20 21.85
N ARG A 276 -15.48 -14.99 20.77
CA ARG A 276 -16.55 -15.42 19.87
C ARG A 276 -17.59 -16.25 20.62
N GLN A 277 -17.15 -17.26 21.37
CA GLN A 277 -18.05 -18.09 22.17
C GLN A 277 -18.84 -17.26 23.19
N ALA A 278 -18.19 -16.29 23.85
CA ALA A 278 -18.86 -15.40 24.79
C ALA A 278 -19.90 -14.49 24.09
N THR A 279 -19.59 -13.98 22.90
CA THR A 279 -20.56 -13.17 22.12
C THR A 279 -21.74 -14.00 21.63
N GLU A 280 -21.51 -15.23 21.18
CA GLU A 280 -22.58 -16.15 20.77
C GLU A 280 -23.46 -16.58 21.95
N ALA A 281 -22.88 -16.79 23.13
CA ALA A 281 -23.65 -17.08 24.33
C ALA A 281 -24.59 -15.91 24.68
N LYS A 282 -24.06 -14.68 24.67
CA LYS A 282 -24.85 -13.47 24.90
C LYS A 282 -25.94 -13.26 23.84
N SER A 283 -25.65 -13.53 22.56
CA SER A 283 -26.66 -13.41 21.51
C SER A 283 -27.82 -14.39 21.73
N ARG A 284 -27.51 -15.65 22.11
CA ARG A 284 -28.54 -16.65 22.47
C ARG A 284 -29.34 -16.23 23.70
N GLU A 285 -28.71 -15.63 24.70
CA GLU A 285 -29.41 -15.08 25.87
C GLU A 285 -30.36 -13.95 25.49
N TYR A 286 -29.92 -13.02 24.63
CA TYR A 286 -30.77 -11.93 24.14
C TYR A 286 -31.94 -12.45 23.29
N GLU A 287 -31.70 -13.41 22.41
CA GLU A 287 -32.76 -14.08 21.63
C GLU A 287 -33.79 -14.78 22.53
N ALA A 288 -33.33 -15.44 23.60
CA ALA A 288 -34.23 -16.05 24.57
C ALA A 288 -35.07 -14.99 25.30
N SER A 289 -34.45 -13.88 25.74
CA SER A 289 -35.17 -12.79 26.39
C SER A 289 -36.18 -12.10 25.46
N LEU A 290 -35.85 -11.96 24.17
CA LEU A 290 -36.75 -11.41 23.17
C LEU A 290 -37.99 -12.28 23.02
N LYS A 291 -37.82 -13.62 22.91
CA LYS A 291 -38.94 -14.56 22.81
C LYS A 291 -39.88 -14.48 24.00
N VAL A 292 -39.35 -14.37 25.22
CA VAL A 292 -40.18 -14.21 26.43
C VAL A 292 -40.99 -12.91 26.36
N VAL A 293 -40.38 -11.80 25.96
CA VAL A 293 -41.09 -10.51 25.81
C VAL A 293 -42.15 -10.57 24.69
N GLU A 294 -41.87 -11.29 23.60
CA GLU A 294 -42.82 -11.50 22.51
C GLU A 294 -44.04 -12.33 22.96
N GLU A 295 -43.81 -13.38 23.77
CA GLU A 295 -44.85 -14.20 24.39
C GLU A 295 -45.68 -13.38 25.38
N GLU A 296 -45.04 -12.66 26.30
CA GLU A 296 -45.72 -11.75 27.25
C GLU A 296 -46.53 -10.66 26.51
N GLY A 297 -45.98 -10.14 25.41
CA GLY A 297 -46.67 -9.18 24.55
C GLY A 297 -47.85 -9.78 23.78
N ALA A 298 -47.82 -11.09 23.47
CA ALA A 298 -48.95 -11.82 22.90
C ALA A 298 -50.05 -12.04 23.94
N ASP A 299 -49.69 -12.51 25.13
CA ASP A 299 -50.61 -12.70 26.25
C ASP A 299 -51.30 -11.39 26.65
N ALA A 300 -50.55 -10.27 26.70
CA ALA A 300 -51.12 -8.95 26.99
C ALA A 300 -52.12 -8.50 25.91
N ARG A 301 -51.89 -8.82 24.63
CA ARG A 301 -52.83 -8.54 23.54
C ARG A 301 -54.09 -9.39 23.67
N GLU A 302 -53.96 -10.68 23.95
CA GLU A 302 -55.10 -11.55 24.19
C GLU A 302 -55.95 -11.10 25.39
N LEU A 303 -55.30 -10.72 26.50
CA LEU A 303 -55.98 -10.21 27.68
C LEU A 303 -56.76 -8.93 27.35
N LYS A 304 -56.14 -8.02 26.59
CA LYS A 304 -56.80 -6.78 26.14
C LYS A 304 -58.02 -7.09 25.28
N GLU A 305 -57.94 -8.03 24.35
CA GLU A 305 -59.08 -8.45 23.53
C GLU A 305 -60.22 -9.05 24.37
N ARG A 306 -59.90 -9.86 25.39
CA ARG A 306 -60.91 -10.41 26.33
C ARG A 306 -61.59 -9.30 27.12
N LEU A 307 -60.82 -8.35 27.66
CA LEU A 307 -61.36 -7.21 28.40
C LEU A 307 -62.25 -6.31 27.53
N LEU A 308 -61.90 -6.10 26.26
CA LEU A 308 -62.74 -5.34 25.34
C LEU A 308 -64.08 -6.03 25.08
N LYS A 309 -64.08 -7.36 24.91
CA LYS A 309 -65.33 -8.15 24.77
C LYS A 309 -66.18 -8.08 26.04
N GLU A 310 -65.59 -8.25 27.21
CA GLU A 310 -66.30 -8.10 28.49
C GLU A 310 -66.86 -6.68 28.66
N GLU A 311 -66.14 -5.65 28.21
CA GLU A 311 -66.62 -4.27 28.24
C GLU A 311 -67.83 -4.06 27.30
N GLU A 312 -67.82 -4.69 26.12
CA GLU A 312 -68.95 -4.69 25.19
C GLU A 312 -70.16 -5.40 25.80
N GLU A 313 -69.99 -6.60 26.37
CA GLU A 313 -71.06 -7.33 27.07
C GLU A 313 -71.64 -6.54 28.25
N LEU A 314 -70.79 -5.85 29.03
CA LEU A 314 -71.24 -4.97 30.12
C LEU A 314 -72.03 -3.76 29.61
N LYS A 315 -71.66 -3.20 28.45
CA LYS A 315 -72.43 -2.12 27.81
C LYS A 315 -73.80 -2.61 27.37
N GLU A 316 -73.88 -3.80 26.76
CA GLU A 316 -75.16 -4.42 26.37
C GLU A 316 -76.05 -4.70 27.59
N LEU A 317 -75.49 -5.34 28.63
CA LEU A 317 -76.21 -5.64 29.87
C LEU A 317 -76.74 -4.37 30.55
N ARG A 318 -75.97 -3.28 30.50
CA ARG A 318 -76.39 -1.97 31.01
C ARG A 318 -77.60 -1.46 30.23
N VAL A 319 -77.62 -1.57 28.90
CA VAL A 319 -78.76 -1.16 28.06
C VAL A 319 -80.00 -1.98 28.41
N ASP A 320 -79.86 -3.31 28.54
CA ASP A 320 -80.95 -4.21 28.90
C ASP A 320 -81.53 -3.89 30.30
N LEU A 321 -80.67 -3.69 31.30
CA LEU A 321 -81.11 -3.27 32.64
C LEU A 321 -81.85 -1.93 32.59
N GLN A 322 -81.41 -1.00 31.75
CA GLN A 322 -82.06 0.28 31.56
C GLN A 322 -83.45 0.10 30.93
N ALA A 323 -83.58 -0.78 29.93
CA ALA A 323 -84.87 -1.15 29.33
C ALA A 323 -85.83 -1.79 30.34
N VAL A 324 -85.35 -2.72 31.17
CA VAL A 324 -86.14 -3.33 32.26
C VAL A 324 -86.58 -2.27 33.26
N LEU A 325 -85.71 -1.36 33.67
CA LEU A 325 -86.07 -0.25 34.56
C LEU A 325 -87.12 0.67 33.94
N HIS A 326 -87.02 0.97 32.64
CA HIS A 326 -88.04 1.72 31.92
C HIS A 326 -89.38 0.99 31.90
N TYR A 327 -89.38 -0.32 31.66
CA TYR A 327 -90.57 -1.16 31.71
C TYR A 327 -91.21 -1.17 33.10
N VAL A 328 -90.43 -1.40 34.16
CA VAL A 328 -90.92 -1.38 35.55
C VAL A 328 -91.50 0.00 35.91
N ARG A 329 -90.83 1.10 35.52
CA ARG A 329 -91.37 2.46 35.73
C ARG A 329 -92.64 2.75 34.93
N ALA A 330 -92.82 2.12 33.77
CA ALA A 330 -94.05 2.24 32.98
C ALA A 330 -95.18 1.43 33.64
N LYS A 331 -94.90 0.18 34.03
CA LYS A 331 -95.85 -0.70 34.72
C LYS A 331 -96.29 -0.12 36.08
N ASN A 332 -95.36 0.41 36.88
CA ASN A 332 -95.72 1.04 38.16
C ASN A 332 -96.61 2.28 37.95
N ARG A 333 -96.44 3.03 36.85
CA ARG A 333 -97.35 4.13 36.49
C ARG A 333 -98.74 3.65 36.10
N GLU A 334 -98.85 2.47 35.47
CA GLU A 334 -100.15 1.84 35.19
C GLU A 334 -100.82 1.30 36.47
N GLU A 335 -100.05 0.75 37.42
CA GLU A 335 -100.56 0.18 38.68
C GLU A 335 -100.90 1.26 39.73
N GLU A 336 -100.19 2.39 39.79
CA GLU A 336 -100.44 3.48 40.75
C GLU A 336 -101.62 4.41 40.37
N GLY A 337 -102.29 4.17 39.23
CA GLY A 337 -103.59 4.74 38.92
C GLY A 337 -103.65 6.28 38.94
N TRP A 338 -103.23 6.88 37.83
CA TRP A 338 -103.75 8.18 37.36
C TRP A 338 -104.39 8.01 36.00
#